data_AF-A0A349HJ52-F1
#
_entry.id   AF-A0A349HJ52-F1
#
_cell.length_a   1.000
_cell.length_b   1.000
_cell.length_c   1.000
_cell.angle_alpha   90.00
_cell.angle_beta   90.00
_cell.angle_gamma   90.00
#
_symmetry.space_group_name_H-M   'P 1'
#
loop_
_entity.id
_entity.type
_entity.pdbx_description
1 polymer ?
#
loop_
_entity_poly.entity_id
_entity_poly.type
_entity_poly.pdbx_seq_one_letter_code
_entity_poly.pdbx_strand_id
1 'polypeptide(L)'
;MIDRLMSKQVYFLLRCMLAAVFLYAGAGKLLDVQGFATVISGYGLLPGQLNYVAALVLPLAEILIALGLLWDVKGFLSSYVVLLVVFMAVLAHGINMGLDVDCGCFAPGDPEGEAYHSLREALLRDTFLLVACGYLYFLRRVKGYRSRPIPLLATR
;
A
#
# COMPACT_ATOMS: atom_id res chain seq x y z
N MET A 1 29.08 4.49 12.24
CA MET A 1 28.20 3.72 11.33
C MET A 1 26.73 4.18 11.45
N ILE A 2 26.23 4.41 12.68
CA ILE A 2 24.86 4.87 12.96
C ILE A 2 24.55 6.26 12.35
N ASP A 3 25.52 7.19 12.33
CA ASP A 3 25.30 8.53 11.74
C ASP A 3 24.96 8.52 10.25
N ARG A 4 25.46 7.52 9.49
CA ARG A 4 25.20 7.39 8.06
C ARG A 4 23.79 6.87 7.79
N LEU A 5 23.27 6.00 8.67
CA LEU A 5 21.89 5.47 8.65
C LEU A 5 20.83 6.55 8.96
N MET A 6 21.22 7.62 9.66
CA MET A 6 20.32 8.71 10.02
C MET A 6 20.52 9.96 9.15
N SER A 7 21.09 9.84 7.95
CA SER A 7 21.32 10.98 7.07
C SER A 7 20.03 11.48 6.40
N LYS A 8 20.05 12.75 5.95
CA LYS A 8 18.95 13.31 5.13
C LYS A 8 18.69 12.51 3.85
N GLN A 9 19.75 11.91 3.29
CA GLN A 9 19.68 11.12 2.07
C GLN A 9 18.91 9.81 2.32
N VAL A 10 19.16 9.12 3.43
CA VAL A 10 18.43 7.88 3.78
C VAL A 10 16.94 8.17 3.98
N TYR A 11 16.60 9.26 4.68
CA TYR A 11 15.21 9.69 4.84
C TYR A 11 14.52 9.98 3.50
N PHE A 12 15.21 10.68 2.58
CA PHE A 12 14.69 10.97 1.25
C PHE A 12 14.52 9.69 0.41
N LEU A 13 15.53 8.82 0.38
CA LEU A 13 15.51 7.56 -0.37
C LEU A 13 14.38 6.64 0.10
N LEU A 14 14.21 6.47 1.41
CA LEU A 14 13.11 5.67 1.96
C LEU A 14 11.74 6.21 1.58
N ARG A 15 11.57 7.54 1.61
CA ARG A 15 10.31 8.16 1.20
C ARG A 15 10.04 8.00 -0.30
N CYS A 16 11.06 8.16 -1.14
CA CYS A 16 10.94 7.91 -2.56
C CYS A 16 10.61 6.44 -2.85
N MET A 17 11.23 5.50 -2.13
CA MET A 17 10.95 4.08 -2.24
C MET A 17 9.50 3.76 -1.86
N LEU A 18 9.01 4.23 -0.71
CA LEU A 18 7.62 4.02 -0.29
C LEU A 18 6.62 4.64 -1.29
N ALA A 19 6.89 5.86 -1.76
CA ALA A 19 6.05 6.53 -2.74
C ALA A 19 6.03 5.77 -4.08
N ALA A 20 7.18 5.29 -4.56
CA ALA A 20 7.26 4.52 -5.80
C ALA A 20 6.43 3.23 -5.73
N VAL A 21 6.42 2.55 -4.58
CA VAL A 21 5.63 1.32 -4.41
C VAL A 21 4.12 1.58 -4.52
N PHE A 22 3.58 2.58 -3.81
CA PHE A 22 2.14 2.91 -3.91
C PHE A 22 1.79 3.47 -5.29
N LEU A 23 2.69 4.24 -5.92
CA LEU A 23 2.46 4.77 -7.26
C LEU A 23 2.39 3.63 -8.30
N TYR A 24 3.35 2.69 -8.24
CA TYR A 24 3.38 1.53 -9.13
C TYR A 24 2.17 0.62 -8.90
N ALA A 25 1.85 0.30 -7.65
CA ALA A 25 0.70 -0.54 -7.31
C ALA A 25 -0.64 0.09 -7.73
N GLY A 26 -0.83 1.39 -7.45
CA GLY A 26 -2.05 2.11 -7.82
C GLY A 26 -2.18 2.27 -9.33
N ALA A 27 -1.09 2.59 -10.03
CA ALA A 27 -1.10 2.66 -11.49
C ALA A 27 -1.46 1.30 -12.11
N GLY A 28 -0.87 0.21 -11.63
CA GLY A 28 -1.18 -1.15 -12.09
C GLY A 28 -2.67 -1.48 -11.94
N LYS A 29 -3.28 -1.16 -10.79
CA LYS A 29 -4.71 -1.38 -10.54
C LYS A 29 -5.63 -0.49 -11.39
N LEU A 30 -5.20 0.71 -11.75
CA LEU A 30 -5.98 1.61 -12.63
C LEU A 30 -5.93 1.22 -14.10
N LEU A 31 -4.86 0.56 -14.54
CA LEU A 31 -4.77 0.07 -15.92
C LEU A 31 -5.78 -1.05 -16.18
N ASP A 32 -6.09 -1.85 -15.16
CA ASP A 32 -7.11 -2.90 -15.22
C ASP A 32 -8.08 -2.83 -14.03
N VAL A 33 -8.97 -1.83 -14.07
CA VAL A 33 -10.00 -1.63 -13.04
C VAL A 33 -10.98 -2.82 -13.00
N GLN A 34 -11.26 -3.45 -14.13
CA GLN A 34 -12.21 -4.56 -14.21
C GLN A 34 -11.64 -5.84 -13.59
N GLY A 35 -10.38 -6.17 -13.91
CA GLY A 35 -9.65 -7.24 -13.24
C GLY A 35 -9.55 -7.00 -11.74
N PHE A 36 -9.18 -5.78 -11.33
CA PHE A 36 -9.08 -5.47 -9.90
C PHE A 36 -10.45 -5.51 -9.17
N ALA A 37 -11.55 -5.11 -9.83
CA ALA A 37 -12.89 -5.25 -9.27
C ALA A 37 -13.30 -6.73 -9.08
N THR A 38 -12.85 -7.61 -9.99
CA THR A 38 -13.05 -9.07 -9.89
C THR A 38 -12.22 -9.65 -8.74
N VAL A 39 -11.00 -9.17 -8.54
CA VAL A 39 -10.20 -9.51 -7.37
C VAL A 39 -10.92 -9.11 -6.08
N ILE A 40 -11.42 -7.86 -5.99
CA ILE A 40 -12.16 -7.38 -4.81
C ILE A 40 -13.43 -8.20 -4.56
N SER A 41 -14.17 -8.56 -5.62
CA SER A 41 -15.38 -9.38 -5.48
C SER A 41 -15.07 -10.78 -4.95
N GLY A 42 -13.91 -11.34 -5.30
CA GLY A 42 -13.43 -12.63 -4.78
C GLY A 42 -13.26 -12.67 -3.25
N TYR A 43 -12.98 -11.53 -2.61
CA TYR A 43 -12.92 -11.44 -1.14
C TYR A 43 -14.30 -11.41 -0.48
N GLY A 44 -15.39 -11.19 -1.23
CA GLY A 44 -16.75 -11.18 -0.70
C GLY A 44 -17.04 -10.08 0.35
N LEU A 45 -16.17 -9.08 0.48
CA LEU A 45 -16.25 -8.03 1.52
C LEU A 45 -17.32 -6.96 1.23
N LEU A 46 -17.63 -6.73 -0.06
CA LEU A 46 -18.45 -5.63 -0.54
C LEU A 46 -19.55 -6.16 -1.49
N PRO A 47 -20.74 -5.52 -1.51
CA PRO A 47 -21.78 -5.84 -2.48
C PRO A 47 -21.35 -5.46 -3.90
N GLY A 48 -21.85 -6.18 -4.91
CA GLY A 48 -21.35 -6.13 -6.29
C GLY A 48 -21.10 -4.73 -6.88
N GLN A 49 -22.00 -3.77 -6.64
CA GLN A 49 -21.86 -2.40 -7.15
C GLN A 49 -20.72 -1.61 -6.48
N LEU A 50 -20.42 -1.90 -5.21
CA LEU A 50 -19.34 -1.25 -4.47
C LEU A 50 -17.95 -1.80 -4.82
N ASN A 51 -17.85 -3.00 -5.41
CA ASN A 51 -16.58 -3.56 -5.86
C ASN A 51 -15.92 -2.67 -6.92
N TYR A 52 -16.71 -2.18 -7.89
CA TYR A 52 -16.20 -1.30 -8.93
C TYR A 52 -15.80 0.08 -8.37
N VAL A 53 -16.58 0.60 -7.41
CA VAL A 53 -16.25 1.86 -6.73
C VAL A 53 -14.94 1.72 -5.94
N ALA A 54 -14.79 0.64 -5.18
CA ALA A 54 -13.58 0.34 -4.43
C ALA A 54 -12.36 0.14 -5.37
N ALA A 55 -12.56 -0.53 -6.50
CA ALA A 55 -11.53 -0.74 -7.52
C ALA A 55 -11.02 0.58 -8.14
N LEU A 56 -11.84 1.64 -8.14
CA LEU A 56 -11.43 2.96 -8.60
C LEU A 56 -10.84 3.82 -7.46
N VAL A 57 -11.51 3.84 -6.30
CA VAL A 57 -11.18 4.73 -5.19
C VAL A 57 -9.87 4.31 -4.50
N LEU A 58 -9.64 3.01 -4.32
CA LEU A 58 -8.43 2.52 -3.64
C LEU A 58 -7.16 2.90 -4.41
N PRO A 59 -7.02 2.63 -5.72
CA PRO A 59 -5.84 3.03 -6.47
C PRO A 59 -5.63 4.54 -6.56
N LEU A 60 -6.71 5.32 -6.66
CA LEU A 60 -6.61 6.78 -6.62
C LEU A 60 -6.08 7.27 -5.27
N ALA A 61 -6.54 6.67 -4.16
CA ALA A 61 -6.02 6.97 -2.84
C ALA A 61 -4.53 6.60 -2.71
N GLU A 62 -4.10 5.45 -3.25
CA GLU A 62 -2.69 5.05 -3.27
C GLU A 62 -1.80 6.08 -3.98
N ILE A 63 -2.21 6.52 -5.18
CA ILE A 63 -1.47 7.50 -5.98
C ILE A 63 -1.41 8.85 -5.26
N LEU A 64 -2.55 9.34 -4.75
CA LEU A 64 -2.58 10.59 -3.99
C LEU A 64 -1.67 10.53 -2.76
N ILE A 65 -1.66 9.39 -2.07
CA ILE A 65 -0.79 9.18 -0.92
C ILE A 65 0.68 9.16 -1.32
N ALA A 66 1.03 8.47 -2.40
CA ALA A 66 2.39 8.43 -2.94
C ALA A 66 2.91 9.83 -3.28
N LEU A 67 2.10 10.64 -3.98
CA LEU A 67 2.45 12.01 -4.33
C LEU A 67 2.63 12.87 -3.08
N GLY A 68 1.68 12.84 -2.14
CA GLY A 68 1.80 13.58 -0.89
C GLY A 68 3.02 13.18 -0.05
N LEU A 69 3.38 11.89 -0.07
CA LEU A 69 4.58 11.37 0.58
C LEU A 69 5.86 11.83 -0.13
N LEU A 70 5.85 12.01 -1.46
CA LEU A 70 6.98 12.55 -2.24
C LEU A 70 7.29 14.01 -1.87
N TRP A 71 6.26 14.83 -1.64
CA TRP A 71 6.41 16.24 -1.22
C TRP A 71 6.63 16.47 0.28
N ASP A 72 6.68 15.41 1.09
CA ASP A 72 6.79 15.42 2.56
C ASP A 72 5.63 16.13 3.25
N VAL A 73 4.43 16.00 2.69
CA VAL A 73 3.27 16.69 3.25
C VAL A 73 2.84 15.97 4.54
N LYS A 74 2.57 16.75 5.58
CA LYS A 74 2.14 16.25 6.89
C LYS A 74 0.83 15.45 6.75
N GLY A 75 0.77 14.30 7.41
CA GLY A 75 -0.40 13.41 7.40
C GLY A 75 -0.30 12.26 6.40
N PHE A 76 0.37 12.44 5.26
CA PHE A 76 0.43 11.42 4.21
C PHE A 76 1.17 10.14 4.59
N LEU A 77 2.20 10.22 5.45
CA LEU A 77 2.83 9.02 6.01
C LEU A 77 1.84 8.23 6.90
N SER A 78 0.98 8.92 7.65
CA SER A 78 -0.07 8.26 8.45
C SER A 78 -1.11 7.61 7.54
N SER A 79 -1.54 8.31 6.49
CA SER A 79 -2.48 7.77 5.50
C SER A 79 -1.91 6.53 4.80
N TYR A 80 -0.61 6.53 4.48
CA TYR A 80 0.09 5.37 3.93
C TYR A 80 0.00 4.17 4.86
N VAL A 81 0.33 4.35 6.15
CA VAL A 81 0.25 3.26 7.14
C VAL A 81 -1.18 2.75 7.30
N VAL A 82 -2.17 3.63 7.39
CA VAL A 82 -3.57 3.23 7.52
C VAL A 82 -4.00 2.39 6.33
N LEU A 83 -3.72 2.83 5.10
CA LEU A 83 -4.11 2.10 3.90
C LEU A 83 -3.36 0.76 3.80
N LEU A 84 -2.07 0.74 4.14
CA LEU A 84 -1.26 -0.48 4.18
C LEU A 84 -1.83 -1.50 5.17
N VAL A 85 -2.22 -1.08 6.37
CA VAL A 85 -2.84 -1.97 7.37
C VAL A 85 -4.18 -2.51 6.89
N VAL A 86 -4.99 -1.70 6.20
CA VAL A 86 -6.24 -2.17 5.58
C VAL A 86 -5.95 -3.25 4.54
N PHE A 87 -4.97 -3.05 3.65
CA PHE A 87 -4.57 -4.07 2.68
C PHE A 87 -4.09 -5.35 3.35
N MET A 88 -3.24 -5.25 4.36
CA MET A 88 -2.77 -6.41 5.13
C MET A 88 -3.93 -7.17 5.78
N ALA A 89 -4.95 -6.48 6.31
CA ALA A 89 -6.13 -7.11 6.90
C ALA A 89 -6.97 -7.85 5.85
N VAL A 90 -7.15 -7.28 4.66
CA VAL A 90 -7.85 -7.92 3.54
C VAL A 90 -7.09 -9.16 3.05
N LEU A 91 -5.76 -9.06 2.90
CA LEU A 91 -4.92 -10.21 2.53
C LEU A 91 -4.98 -11.32 3.58
N ALA A 92 -4.85 -10.98 4.86
CA ALA A 92 -4.96 -11.95 5.95
C ALA A 92 -6.34 -12.62 6.00
N HIS A 93 -7.40 -11.88 5.69
CA HIS A 93 -8.75 -12.42 5.56
C HIS A 93 -8.85 -13.42 4.39
N GLY A 94 -8.27 -13.09 3.23
CA GLY A 94 -8.20 -13.99 2.08
C GLY A 94 -7.46 -15.30 2.39
N ILE A 95 -6.35 -15.21 3.12
CA ILE A 95 -5.59 -16.39 3.59
C ILE A 95 -6.46 -17.25 4.51
N ASN A 96 -7.20 -16.66 5.46
CA ASN A 96 -8.08 -17.38 6.37
C ASN A 96 -9.26 -18.07 5.67
N MET A 97 -9.75 -17.49 4.57
CA MET A 97 -10.77 -18.09 3.72
C MET A 97 -10.24 -19.22 2.83
N GLY A 98 -8.93 -19.48 2.86
CA GLY A 98 -8.32 -20.53 2.05
C GLY A 98 -8.27 -20.22 0.56
N LEU A 99 -8.43 -18.95 0.17
CA LEU A 99 -8.35 -18.50 -1.23
C LEU A 99 -7.01 -18.86 -1.91
N ASP A 100 -5.96 -19.11 -1.12
CA ASP A 100 -4.58 -19.22 -1.61
C ASP A 100 -3.93 -20.60 -1.44
N VAL A 101 -4.53 -21.59 -0.75
CA VAL A 101 -3.70 -22.76 -0.32
C VAL A 101 -4.30 -24.17 -0.47
N ASP A 102 -5.59 -24.45 -0.23
CA ASP A 102 -6.01 -25.87 -0.13
C ASP A 102 -7.36 -26.21 -0.79
N CYS A 103 -8.06 -25.24 -1.38
CA CYS A 103 -9.43 -25.44 -1.85
C CYS A 103 -9.56 -25.80 -3.34
N GLY A 104 -8.53 -26.32 -4.01
CA GLY A 104 -8.63 -26.91 -5.37
C GLY A 104 -9.41 -26.12 -6.44
N CYS A 105 -9.58 -24.80 -6.26
CA CYS A 105 -10.52 -23.99 -7.04
C CYS A 105 -9.89 -23.45 -8.32
N PHE A 106 -8.57 -23.62 -8.49
CA PHE A 106 -7.84 -23.25 -9.69
C PHE A 106 -7.20 -24.51 -10.29
N ALA A 107 -7.51 -24.76 -11.56
CA ALA A 107 -7.04 -25.93 -12.27
C ALA A 107 -5.53 -25.79 -12.58
N PRO A 108 -4.78 -26.91 -12.72
CA PRO A 108 -3.40 -26.83 -13.17
C PRO A 108 -3.36 -26.20 -14.57
N GLY A 109 -2.82 -24.98 -14.69
CA GLY A 109 -2.71 -24.24 -15.94
C GLY A 109 -3.49 -22.92 -16.03
N ASP A 110 -4.20 -22.50 -14.98
CA ASP A 110 -4.86 -21.20 -14.95
C ASP A 110 -3.85 -20.05 -14.77
N PRO A 111 -3.78 -19.06 -15.69
CA PRO A 111 -2.90 -17.88 -15.58
C PRO A 111 -3.15 -17.05 -14.32
N GLU A 112 -4.32 -17.22 -13.70
CA GLU A 112 -4.74 -16.53 -12.48
C GLU A 112 -4.05 -17.12 -11.24
N GLY A 113 -3.76 -18.42 -11.20
CA GLY A 113 -2.97 -19.06 -10.15
C GLY A 113 -1.49 -18.67 -10.17
N GLU A 114 -0.97 -18.34 -11.36
CA GLU A 114 0.38 -17.79 -11.54
C GLU A 114 0.44 -16.29 -11.18
N ALA A 115 -0.66 -15.55 -11.35
CA ALA A 115 -0.77 -14.15 -10.89
C ALA A 115 -0.90 -14.06 -9.35
N TYR A 116 -1.47 -15.08 -8.72
CA TYR A 116 -1.50 -15.31 -7.28
C TYR A 116 -0.38 -16.23 -6.80
N HIS A 117 0.81 -16.13 -7.40
CA HIS A 117 2.01 -16.40 -6.64
C HIS A 117 2.03 -15.45 -5.42
N SER A 118 1.54 -15.97 -4.30
CA SER A 118 1.80 -15.61 -2.90
C SER A 118 1.07 -14.39 -2.29
N LEU A 119 -0.17 -14.58 -1.81
CA LEU A 119 -0.72 -13.64 -0.80
C LEU A 119 0.24 -13.50 0.39
N ARG A 120 1.00 -14.56 0.69
CA ARG A 120 2.09 -14.57 1.68
C ARG A 120 3.26 -13.66 1.35
N GLU A 121 3.75 -13.58 0.09
CA GLU A 121 4.83 -12.63 -0.23
C GLU A 121 4.29 -11.21 -0.29
N ALA A 122 3.03 -11.01 -0.72
CA ALA A 122 2.38 -9.71 -0.61
C ALA A 122 2.32 -9.24 0.85
N LEU A 123 1.93 -10.11 1.79
CA LEU A 123 1.92 -9.83 3.22
C LEU A 123 3.33 -9.55 3.77
N LEU A 124 4.34 -10.29 3.30
CA LEU A 124 5.74 -10.10 3.69
C LEU A 124 6.29 -8.76 3.19
N ARG A 125 5.99 -8.40 1.94
CA ARG A 125 6.31 -7.09 1.36
C ARG A 125 5.65 -5.98 2.15
N ASP A 126 4.37 -6.12 2.46
CA ASP A 126 3.62 -5.10 3.20
C ASP A 126 4.16 -4.95 4.64
N THR A 127 4.58 -6.06 5.26
CA THR A 127 5.30 -6.04 6.55
C THR A 127 6.61 -5.27 6.45
N PHE A 128 7.40 -5.48 5.40
CA PHE A 128 8.64 -4.73 5.16
C PHE A 128 8.38 -3.23 4.97
N LEU A 129 7.34 -2.85 4.22
CA LEU A 129 6.93 -1.46 4.05
C LEU A 129 6.49 -0.84 5.39
N LEU A 130 5.76 -1.59 6.21
CA LEU A 130 5.33 -1.13 7.53
C LEU A 130 6.52 -0.85 8.46
N VAL A 131 7.54 -1.72 8.45
CA VAL A 131 8.80 -1.49 9.18
C VAL A 131 9.52 -0.24 8.67
N ALA A 132 9.58 -0.03 7.35
CA ALA A 132 10.18 1.17 6.77
C ALA A 132 9.41 2.45 7.18
N CYS A 133 8.07 2.41 7.23
CA CYS A 133 7.26 3.50 7.77
C CYS A 133 7.58 3.76 9.25
N GLY A 134 7.68 2.71 10.07
CA GLY A 134 8.06 2.80 11.48
C GLY A 134 9.42 3.47 11.69
N TYR A 135 10.40 3.09 10.85
CA TYR A 135 11.73 3.71 10.87
C TYR A 135 11.69 5.20 10.48
N LEU A 136 10.89 5.59 9.48
CA LEU A 136 10.68 7.00 9.15
C LEU A 136 10.03 7.80 10.30
N TYR A 137 9.05 7.22 11.01
CA TYR A 137 8.48 7.84 12.20
C TYR A 137 9.52 8.02 13.31
N PHE A 138 10.36 7.00 13.53
CA PHE A 138 11.45 7.08 14.49
C PHE A 138 12.43 8.20 14.13
N LEU A 139 12.85 8.30 12.86
CA LEU A 139 13.73 9.38 12.39
C LEU A 139 13.10 10.76 12.55
N ARG A 140 11.79 10.93 12.28
CA ARG A 140 11.08 12.19 12.52
C ARG A 140 11.06 12.57 13.99
N ARG A 141 10.90 11.59 14.90
CA ARG A 141 10.89 11.80 16.35
C ARG A 141 12.26 12.18 16.89
N VAL A 142 13.32 11.49 16.46
CA VAL A 142 14.68 11.69 16.98
C VAL A 142 15.38 12.90 16.37
N LYS A 143 15.25 13.13 15.05
CA LYS A 143 15.95 14.23 14.35
C LYS A 143 15.10 15.47 14.10
N GLY A 144 13.83 15.46 14.51
CA GLY A 144 12.93 16.61 14.36
C GLY A 144 12.64 17.01 12.91
N TYR A 145 12.76 16.08 11.95
CA TYR A 145 12.37 16.33 10.56
C TYR A 145 10.89 16.73 10.52
N ARG A 146 10.62 18.01 10.25
CA ARG A 146 9.26 18.54 10.13
C ARG A 146 8.77 18.37 8.70
N SER A 147 7.69 17.61 8.54
CA SER A 147 6.91 17.56 7.32
C SER A 147 6.33 18.93 6.99
N ARG A 148 6.18 19.23 5.70
CA ARG A 148 5.57 20.48 5.23
C ARG A 148 4.09 20.51 5.63
N PRO A 149 3.57 21.64 6.13
CA PRO A 149 2.13 21.76 6.38
C PRO A 149 1.35 21.55 5.08
N ILE A 150 0.13 21.03 5.21
CA ILE A 150 -0.78 20.89 4.07
C ILE A 150 -1.03 22.29 3.49
N PRO A 151 -0.75 22.55 2.21
CA PRO A 151 -0.88 23.89 1.63
C PRO A 151 -2.29 24.48 1.77
N LEU A 152 -3.33 23.63 1.77
CA LEU A 152 -4.74 24.02 1.99
C LEU A 152 -5.08 24.50 3.41
N LEU A 153 -4.23 24.24 4.40
CA LEU A 153 -4.41 24.67 5.80
C LEU A 153 -3.47 25.81 6.21
N ALA A 154 -2.57 26.24 5.33
CA ALA A 154 -1.61 27.31 5.60
C ALA A 154 -2.16 28.72 5.24
N THR A 155 -3.36 28.81 4.67
CA THR A 155 -4.01 30.04 4.22
C THR A 155 -5.17 30.51 5.11
N ARG A 156 -5.24 30.05 6.37
CA ARG A 156 -6.14 30.61 7.40
C ARG A 156 -5.37 31.15 8.58
#